data_AF-A0A2S0RIL9-F1
#
_entry.id   AF-A0A2S0RIL9-F1
#
_cell.length_a   1.000
_cell.length_b   1.000
_cell.length_c   1.000
_cell.angle_alpha   90.00
_cell.angle_beta   90.00
_cell.angle_gamma   90.00
#
_symmetry.space_group_name_H-M   'P 1'
#
loop_
_entity.id
_entity.type
_entity.pdbx_description
1 polymer ?
#
loop_
_entity_poly.entity_id
_entity_poly.type
_entity_poly.pdbx_seq_one_letter_code
_entity_poly.pdbx_strand_id
1 'polypeptide(L)'
;MKKILLLVCIVLFFGCNEKKHLECNVIETVSPKFTNGDIAKFAIATLTNESEQIMDVTNEGEKYFVSYNRKSDSEKLKYKVKFEYGRIIWGTINGRWKKGHSDIRVKYRKNKNTLMITLNMSDGSMAVREFTKKN
;
A
#
# COMPACT_ATOMS: atom_id res chain seq x y z
N MET A 1 63.64 47.56 22.74
CA MET A 1 63.81 46.09 22.63
C MET A 1 62.68 45.60 21.73
N LYS A 2 62.88 45.44 20.41
CA LYS A 2 63.17 44.15 19.72
C LYS A 2 62.34 43.00 20.35
N LYS A 3 61.37 42.36 19.68
CA LYS A 3 61.42 41.79 18.33
C LYS A 3 60.03 41.75 17.66
N ILE A 4 60.00 42.24 16.43
CA ILE A 4 59.11 41.80 15.35
C ILE A 4 59.46 40.35 15.03
N LEU A 5 58.45 39.49 14.87
CA LEU A 5 58.55 38.35 13.98
C LEU A 5 57.25 38.21 13.19
N LEU A 6 57.31 38.76 11.99
CA LEU A 6 56.46 38.45 10.84
C LEU A 6 56.44 36.95 10.61
N LEU A 7 55.26 36.36 10.47
CA LEU A 7 55.09 35.24 9.56
C LEU A 7 53.73 35.32 8.86
N VAL A 8 53.77 36.01 7.72
CA VAL A 8 52.79 35.90 6.64
C VAL A 8 53.00 34.52 6.02
N CYS A 9 51.99 33.65 6.08
CA CYS A 9 51.85 32.51 5.18
C CYS A 9 50.55 32.69 4.40
N ILE A 10 50.64 33.53 3.35
CA ILE A 10 49.74 33.47 2.21
C ILE A 10 50.08 32.16 1.50
N VAL A 11 49.19 31.19 1.58
CA VAL A 11 49.18 30.05 0.65
C VAL A 11 47.94 30.20 -0.23
N LEU A 12 48.17 30.82 -1.38
CA LEU A 12 47.30 30.68 -2.54
C LEU A 12 47.50 29.27 -3.09
N PHE A 13 46.51 28.39 -2.90
CA PHE A 13 46.28 27.28 -3.81
C PHE A 13 44.86 27.38 -4.38
N PHE A 14 44.84 27.95 -5.57
CA PHE A 14 44.07 27.54 -6.74
C PHE A 14 42.96 26.51 -6.49
N GLY A 15 41.74 26.99 -6.70
CA GLY A 15 40.71 26.36 -7.54
C GLY A 15 40.64 24.84 -7.53
N CYS A 16 39.56 24.31 -6.95
CA CYS A 16 38.99 23.07 -7.43
C CYS A 16 37.46 23.14 -7.44
N ASN A 17 36.96 23.36 -8.66
CA ASN A 17 35.65 23.00 -9.20
C ASN A 17 34.40 23.32 -8.38
N GLU A 18 33.67 24.34 -8.85
CA GLU A 18 32.21 24.31 -8.83
C GLU A 18 31.72 22.96 -9.37
N LYS A 19 31.32 22.07 -8.46
CA LYS A 19 30.44 20.97 -8.82
C LYS A 19 29.11 21.61 -9.16
N LYS A 20 28.87 21.84 -10.45
CA LYS A 20 27.52 22.09 -10.97
C LYS A 20 26.66 20.94 -10.48
N HIS A 21 25.82 21.24 -9.48
CA HIS A 21 24.83 20.31 -8.98
C HIS A 21 23.83 20.15 -10.11
N LEU A 22 24.00 19.07 -10.88
CA LEU A 22 23.06 18.65 -11.89
C LEU A 22 21.79 18.26 -11.13
N GLU A 23 20.85 19.20 -11.03
CA GLU A 23 19.46 18.88 -10.70
C GLU A 23 18.93 18.02 -11.84
N CYS A 24 19.17 16.71 -11.72
CA CYS A 24 18.35 15.74 -12.42
C CYS A 24 16.94 15.92 -11.85
N ASN A 25 16.07 16.55 -12.63
CA ASN A 25 14.64 16.39 -12.48
C ASN A 25 14.35 14.89 -12.55
N VAL A 26 14.38 14.23 -11.40
CA VAL A 26 13.74 12.94 -11.22
C VAL A 26 12.27 13.26 -11.39
N ILE A 27 11.79 13.10 -12.63
CA ILE A 27 10.37 12.93 -12.89
C ILE A 27 10.04 11.64 -12.16
N GLU A 28 9.67 11.76 -10.89
CA GLU A 28 9.13 10.67 -10.12
C GLU A 28 7.84 10.33 -10.82
N THR A 29 7.91 9.36 -11.74
CA THR A 29 6.73 8.86 -12.44
C THR A 29 5.78 8.44 -11.34
N VAL A 30 4.68 9.19 -11.20
CA VAL A 30 3.66 8.97 -10.18
C VAL A 30 3.01 7.64 -10.53
N SER A 31 3.64 6.55 -10.08
CA SER A 31 3.12 5.22 -10.24
C SER A 31 1.74 5.19 -9.55
N PRO A 32 0.71 4.63 -10.21
CA PRO A 32 -0.63 4.59 -9.68
C PRO A 32 -0.64 3.77 -8.40
N LYS A 33 -0.63 4.46 -7.25
CA LYS A 33 -0.65 3.83 -5.94
C LYS A 33 -2.00 3.14 -5.70
N PHE A 34 -1.96 1.97 -5.08
CA PHE A 34 -3.18 1.33 -4.58
C PHE A 34 -3.82 2.19 -3.48
N THR A 35 -5.07 2.55 -3.71
CA THR A 35 -5.93 3.23 -2.74
C THR A 35 -6.46 2.21 -1.71
N ASN A 36 -6.98 2.70 -0.58
CA ASN A 36 -7.63 1.82 0.39
C ASN A 36 -8.91 1.16 -0.19
N GLY A 37 -9.60 1.82 -1.11
CA GLY A 37 -10.71 1.22 -1.84
C GLY A 37 -10.27 0.05 -2.72
N ASP A 38 -9.13 0.18 -3.42
CA ASP A 38 -8.54 -0.93 -4.17
C ASP A 38 -8.19 -2.10 -3.24
N ILE A 39 -7.56 -1.80 -2.11
CA ILE A 39 -7.15 -2.81 -1.13
C ILE A 39 -8.39 -3.54 -0.56
N ALA A 40 -9.45 -2.81 -0.22
CA ALA A 40 -10.70 -3.40 0.28
C ALA A 40 -11.34 -4.31 -0.78
N LYS A 41 -11.41 -3.85 -2.03
CA LYS A 41 -11.93 -4.62 -3.16
C LYS A 41 -11.13 -5.91 -3.37
N PHE A 42 -9.81 -5.82 -3.41
CA PHE A 42 -8.92 -6.95 -3.65
C PHE A 42 -8.88 -7.93 -2.48
N ALA A 43 -9.04 -7.45 -1.25
CA ALA A 43 -9.21 -8.29 -0.08
C ALA A 43 -10.46 -9.17 -0.19
N ILE A 44 -11.60 -8.59 -0.57
CA ILE A 44 -12.85 -9.35 -0.77
C ILE A 44 -12.71 -10.30 -1.96
N ALA A 45 -12.15 -9.86 -3.09
CA ALA A 45 -11.88 -10.73 -4.24
C ALA A 45 -11.03 -11.96 -3.87
N THR A 46 -10.02 -11.77 -3.01
CA THR A 46 -9.19 -12.88 -2.52
C THR A 46 -9.97 -13.80 -1.57
N LEU A 47 -10.76 -13.23 -0.65
CA LEU A 47 -11.57 -13.99 0.31
C LEU A 47 -12.65 -14.85 -0.36
N THR A 48 -13.27 -14.34 -1.42
CA THR A 48 -14.37 -15.03 -2.11
C THR A 48 -13.90 -15.81 -3.34
N ASN A 49 -12.61 -15.75 -3.66
CA ASN A 49 -12.04 -16.29 -4.90
C ASN A 49 -12.72 -15.75 -6.17
N GLU A 50 -13.27 -14.54 -6.13
CA GLU A 50 -13.92 -13.87 -7.25
C GLU A 50 -12.97 -12.90 -7.96
N SER A 51 -13.40 -12.39 -9.11
CA SER A 51 -12.66 -11.34 -9.82
C SER A 51 -12.92 -9.97 -9.19
N GLU A 52 -11.87 -9.18 -9.02
CA GLU A 52 -11.92 -7.79 -8.57
C GLU A 52 -12.52 -6.83 -9.61
N GLN A 53 -12.67 -7.28 -10.87
CA GLN A 53 -13.22 -6.46 -11.96
C GLN A 53 -14.74 -6.33 -11.88
N ILE A 54 -15.43 -7.28 -11.26
CA ILE A 54 -16.89 -7.28 -11.10
C ILE A 54 -17.35 -6.62 -9.79
N MET A 55 -16.40 -6.05 -9.02
CA MET A 55 -16.66 -5.51 -7.69
C MET A 55 -16.68 -3.99 -7.70
N ASP A 56 -17.71 -3.44 -7.08
CA ASP A 56 -17.82 -2.03 -6.75
C ASP A 56 -17.34 -1.78 -5.32
N VAL A 57 -16.76 -0.60 -5.08
CA VAL A 57 -16.37 -0.15 -3.75
C VAL A 57 -16.91 1.24 -3.47
N THR A 58 -17.60 1.41 -2.35
CA THR A 58 -17.99 2.73 -1.82
C THR A 58 -17.23 3.00 -0.52
N ASN A 59 -16.92 4.27 -0.29
CA ASN A 59 -16.27 4.74 0.94
C ASN A 59 -17.29 5.53 1.77
N GLU A 60 -17.46 5.18 3.04
CA GLU A 60 -18.30 5.89 3.99
C GLU A 60 -17.49 6.13 5.28
N GLY A 61 -16.64 7.15 5.24
CA GLY A 61 -15.78 7.54 6.37
C GLY A 61 -14.68 6.52 6.64
N GLU A 62 -14.80 5.79 7.74
CA GLU A 62 -13.80 4.81 8.19
C GLU A 62 -14.01 3.40 7.61
N LYS A 63 -15.08 3.21 6.83
CA LYS A 63 -15.48 1.91 6.29
C LYS A 63 -15.54 1.95 4.76
N TYR A 64 -15.18 0.83 4.17
CA TYR A 64 -15.37 0.56 2.76
C TYR A 64 -16.41 -0.54 2.61
N PHE A 65 -17.34 -0.36 1.68
CA PHE A 65 -18.32 -1.37 1.34
C PHE A 65 -18.03 -1.91 -0.05
N VAL A 66 -17.87 -3.22 -0.15
CA VAL A 66 -17.58 -3.90 -1.42
C VAL A 66 -18.80 -4.72 -1.81
N SER A 67 -19.25 -4.60 -3.05
CA SER A 67 -20.39 -5.36 -3.55
C SER A 67 -20.18 -5.89 -4.95
N TYR A 68 -20.81 -7.02 -5.26
CA TYR A 68 -20.86 -7.59 -6.61
C TYR A 68 -22.08 -8.50 -6.75
N ASN A 69 -22.46 -8.80 -8.00
CA ASN A 69 -23.43 -9.85 -8.31
C ASN A 69 -22.68 -11.16 -8.55
N ARG A 70 -22.93 -12.17 -7.73
CA ARG A 70 -22.26 -13.47 -7.85
C ARG A 70 -22.70 -14.18 -9.13
N LYS A 71 -21.74 -14.69 -9.91
CA LYS A 71 -22.04 -15.26 -11.24
C LYS A 71 -22.90 -16.52 -11.20
N SER A 72 -22.83 -17.30 -10.11
CA SER A 72 -23.54 -18.58 -10.01
C SER A 72 -25.05 -18.46 -9.90
N ASP A 73 -25.56 -17.37 -9.31
CA ASP A 73 -26.98 -17.19 -8.96
C ASP A 73 -27.47 -15.75 -9.08
N SER A 74 -26.63 -14.82 -9.54
CA SER A 74 -26.93 -13.39 -9.62
C SER A 74 -27.26 -12.72 -8.29
N GLU A 75 -26.97 -13.36 -7.16
CA GLU A 75 -27.20 -12.76 -5.84
C GLU A 75 -26.25 -11.57 -5.64
N LYS A 76 -26.80 -10.44 -5.20
CA LYS A 76 -26.00 -9.26 -4.83
C LYS A 76 -25.42 -9.43 -3.44
N LEU A 77 -24.12 -9.67 -3.37
CA LEU A 77 -23.39 -9.79 -2.11
C LEU A 77 -22.77 -8.46 -1.72
N LYS A 78 -22.76 -8.18 -0.41
CA LYS A 78 -22.17 -6.97 0.17
C LYS A 78 -21.33 -7.29 1.39
N TYR A 79 -20.14 -6.70 1.42
CA TYR A 79 -19.15 -6.82 2.48
C TYR A 79 -18.79 -5.45 3.03
N LYS A 80 -18.43 -5.42 4.30
CA LYS A 80 -17.88 -4.24 4.98
C LYS A 80 -16.44 -4.50 5.36
N VAL A 81 -15.60 -3.50 5.17
CA VAL A 81 -14.16 -3.56 5.39
C VAL A 81 -13.72 -2.32 6.14
N LYS A 82 -12.79 -2.47 7.09
CA LYS A 82 -12.06 -1.38 7.73
C LYS A 82 -10.62 -1.77 8.00
N PHE A 83 -9.77 -0.77 8.19
CA PHE A 83 -8.34 -0.93 8.41
C PHE A 83 -8.00 -0.63 9.87
N GLU A 84 -7.38 -1.59 10.56
CA GLU A 84 -6.97 -1.43 11.96
C GLU A 84 -5.54 -1.95 12.13
N TYR A 85 -4.62 -1.09 12.60
CA TYR A 85 -3.23 -1.46 12.92
C TYR A 85 -2.52 -2.28 11.81
N GLY A 86 -2.70 -1.87 10.54
CA GLY A 86 -2.10 -2.55 9.39
C GLY A 86 -2.77 -3.87 8.99
N ARG A 87 -3.94 -4.20 9.56
CA ARG A 87 -4.75 -5.38 9.23
C ARG A 87 -6.05 -4.97 8.56
N ILE A 88 -6.64 -5.90 7.81
CA ILE A 88 -7.96 -5.74 7.20
C ILE A 88 -8.97 -6.50 8.06
N ILE A 89 -9.90 -5.76 8.67
CA ILE A 89 -11.05 -6.33 9.37
C ILE A 89 -12.24 -6.30 8.41
N TRP A 90 -12.91 -7.44 8.25
CA TRP A 90 -13.96 -7.61 7.25
C TRP A 90 -15.20 -8.28 7.82
N GLY A 91 -16.29 -8.31 7.06
CA GLY A 91 -17.49 -9.07 7.39
C GLY A 91 -18.55 -8.91 6.29
N THR A 92 -19.58 -9.74 6.33
CA THR A 92 -20.79 -9.48 5.53
C THR A 92 -21.49 -8.23 6.05
N ILE A 93 -22.31 -7.58 5.21
CA ILE A 93 -22.97 -6.31 5.57
C ILE A 93 -23.71 -6.41 6.92
N ASN A 94 -24.49 -7.46 7.12
CA ASN A 94 -25.28 -7.72 8.32
C ASN A 94 -24.58 -8.62 9.35
N GLY A 95 -23.38 -9.12 9.04
CA GLY A 95 -22.65 -10.04 9.92
C GLY A 95 -21.78 -9.36 10.96
N ARG A 96 -21.21 -10.15 11.88
CA ARG A 96 -20.17 -9.68 12.80
C ARG A 96 -18.87 -9.37 12.07
N TRP A 97 -18.07 -8.49 12.65
CA TRP A 97 -16.69 -8.28 12.22
C TRP A 97 -15.85 -9.55 12.47
N LYS A 98 -15.07 -9.92 11.46
CA LYS A 98 -14.13 -11.05 11.47
C LYS A 98 -12.80 -10.57 12.03
N LYS A 99 -12.65 -10.68 13.35
CA LYS A 99 -11.46 -10.25 14.11
C LYS A 99 -11.02 -11.26 15.18
N GLY A 100 -11.74 -12.38 15.32
CA GLY A 100 -11.47 -13.42 16.30
C GLY A 100 -10.31 -14.32 15.90
N HIS A 101 -9.86 -15.17 16.82
CA HIS A 101 -8.74 -16.07 16.59
C HIS A 101 -9.00 -17.05 15.44
N SER A 102 -10.22 -17.58 15.36
CA SER A 102 -10.66 -18.55 14.35
C SER A 102 -11.17 -17.92 13.04
N ASP A 103 -11.15 -16.58 12.93
CA ASP A 103 -11.51 -15.91 11.69
C ASP A 103 -10.32 -15.85 10.74
N ILE A 104 -10.58 -15.89 9.43
CA ILE A 104 -9.55 -15.68 8.41
C ILE A 104 -8.96 -14.28 8.59
N ARG A 105 -7.65 -14.21 8.86
CA ARG A 105 -6.92 -12.96 9.03
C ARG A 105 -6.40 -12.48 7.68
N VAL A 106 -6.78 -11.27 7.33
CA VAL A 106 -6.42 -10.66 6.05
C VAL A 106 -5.35 -9.60 6.26
N LYS A 107 -4.23 -9.76 5.58
CA LYS A 107 -3.11 -8.81 5.56
C LYS A 107 -2.89 -8.33 4.12
N TYR A 108 -2.29 -7.16 3.99
CA TYR A 108 -1.87 -6.64 2.71
C TYR A 108 -0.44 -6.09 2.78
N ARG A 109 0.27 -6.16 1.66
CA ARG A 109 1.54 -5.49 1.44
C ARG A 109 1.48 -4.83 0.07
N LYS A 110 1.77 -3.53 0.01
CA LYS A 110 1.86 -2.80 -1.25
C LYS A 110 3.27 -2.28 -1.49
N ASN A 111 3.71 -2.34 -2.72
CA ASN A 111 4.88 -1.61 -3.22
C ASN A 111 4.42 -0.71 -4.38
N LYS A 112 5.33 -0.22 -5.25
CA LYS A 112 5.01 0.78 -6.27
C LYS A 112 3.83 0.36 -7.16
N ASN A 113 3.89 -0.84 -7.75
CA ASN A 113 2.89 -1.29 -8.74
C ASN A 113 2.20 -2.60 -8.37
N THR A 114 2.61 -3.26 -7.29
CA THR A 114 2.01 -4.53 -6.86
C THR A 114 1.38 -4.42 -5.47
N LEU A 115 0.27 -5.15 -5.31
CA LEU A 115 -0.44 -5.33 -4.06
C LEU A 115 -0.61 -6.83 -3.82
N MET A 116 -0.08 -7.29 -2.70
CA MET A 116 -0.22 -8.67 -2.25
C MET A 116 -1.24 -8.72 -1.12
N ILE A 117 -2.24 -9.59 -1.27
CA ILE A 117 -3.22 -9.94 -0.24
C ILE A 117 -2.89 -11.33 0.30
N THR A 118 -2.83 -11.46 1.62
CA THR A 118 -2.55 -12.72 2.30
C THR A 118 -3.70 -13.07 3.24
N LEU A 119 -4.26 -14.26 3.07
CA LEU A 119 -5.26 -14.86 3.96
C LEU A 119 -4.56 -15.89 4.84
N ASN A 120 -4.72 -15.79 6.16
CA ASN A 120 -4.24 -16.81 7.10
C ASN A 120 -5.44 -17.46 7.78
N MET A 121 -5.54 -18.78 7.65
CA MET A 121 -6.60 -19.59 8.23
C MET A 121 -6.19 -20.07 9.63
N SER A 122 -7.17 -20.50 10.44
CA SER A 122 -6.91 -20.93 11.82
C SER A 122 -6.16 -22.26 11.92
N ASP A 123 -6.20 -23.08 10.86
CA ASP A 123 -5.45 -24.33 10.74
C ASP A 123 -3.98 -24.11 10.35
N GLY A 124 -3.55 -22.85 10.20
CA GLY A 124 -2.19 -22.48 9.78
C GLY A 124 -1.99 -22.44 8.27
N SER A 125 -2.99 -22.86 7.48
CA SER A 125 -2.92 -22.71 6.03
C SER A 125 -2.99 -21.24 5.60
N MET A 126 -2.47 -20.95 4.41
CA MET A 126 -2.36 -19.60 3.88
C MET A 126 -2.69 -19.58 2.38
N ALA A 127 -3.39 -18.53 1.95
CA ALA A 127 -3.59 -18.21 0.55
C ALA A 127 -3.02 -16.81 0.25
N VAL A 128 -2.40 -16.65 -0.91
CA VAL A 128 -1.80 -15.39 -1.34
C VAL A 128 -2.30 -15.07 -2.75
N ARG A 129 -2.66 -13.81 -2.99
CA ARG A 129 -2.98 -13.29 -4.32
C ARG A 129 -2.26 -11.97 -4.54
N GLU A 130 -1.61 -11.84 -5.69
CA GLU A 130 -0.89 -10.64 -6.12
C GLU A 130 -1.66 -9.95 -7.23
N PHE A 131 -1.68 -8.62 -7.18
CA PHE A 131 -2.32 -7.76 -8.16
C PHE A 131 -1.34 -6.70 -8.63
N THR A 132 -1.32 -6.41 -9.93
CA THR A 132 -0.43 -5.42 -10.53
C THR A 132 -1.24 -4.35 -11.25
N LYS A 133 -0.99 -3.08 -10.93
CA LYS A 133 -1.49 -1.95 -11.75
C LYS A 133 -0.51 -1.68 -12.88
N LYS A 134 -1.01 -1.76 -14.11
CA LYS A 134 -0.29 -1.25 -15.28
C LYS A 134 -0.43 0.28 -15.29
N ASN A 135 0.67 0.96 -15.58
CA ASN A 135 0.68 2.40 -15.85
C ASN A 135 0.01 2.68 -17.19
#